data_AF-A0A7V9RVC4-F1
#
_entry.id   AF-A0A7V9RVC4-F1
#
_cell.length_a   1.000
_cell.length_b   1.000
_cell.length_c   1.000
_cell.angle_alpha   90.00
_cell.angle_beta   90.00
_cell.angle_gamma   90.00
#
_symmetry.space_group_name_H-M   'P 1'
#
loop_
_entity.id
_entity.type
_entity.pdbx_description
1 polymer ?
#
loop_
_entity_poly.entity_id
_entity_poly.type
_entity_poly.pdbx_seq_one_letter_code
_entity_poly.pdbx_strand_id
1 'polypeptide(L)'
;MKKISSKYIALAVLIICMGGITSCKKNFGTINTNPSVITTPDVRFLFTYSEDQLATYQGTEWVWESMEQLWRFTQHITSDPYEISNNVNTRYNAFYTSILPNLFEIRRQISNKSDKDAYQKMAAATYVLQVLQGIKVTDMNGSIPYTQAEQGRYSGNYSPVYDTQQMLFDTWLKELNDAISVLENNSLPAQQSYGSSDIYYGSDWTKWVMLANTIKLRIAERLENQDPSKTQNIFQEVMTDAIGPISNDDAQLSYSSVNYLPF
;
A
#
# COMPACT_ATOMS: atom_id res chain seq x y z
N MET A 1 4.13 13.77 80.80
CA MET A 1 4.02 13.63 79.33
C MET A 1 3.91 15.02 78.72
N LYS A 2 4.94 15.49 78.00
CA LYS A 2 4.96 16.85 77.43
C LYS A 2 3.91 16.94 76.32
N LYS A 3 2.95 17.88 76.45
CA LYS A 3 1.94 18.17 75.43
C LYS A 3 2.67 18.66 74.17
N ILE A 4 2.84 17.78 73.19
CA ILE A 4 3.29 18.18 71.85
C ILE A 4 2.26 19.19 71.35
N SER A 5 2.67 20.45 71.21
CA SER A 5 1.74 21.51 70.85
C SER A 5 1.11 21.20 69.48
N SER A 6 -0.19 21.43 69.33
CA SER A 6 -0.98 21.20 68.10
C SER A 6 -0.32 21.78 66.83
N LYS A 7 0.53 22.81 66.99
CA LYS A 7 1.31 23.42 65.92
C LYS A 7 2.33 22.47 65.25
N TYR A 8 2.93 21.53 66.01
CA TYR A 8 3.90 20.57 65.46
C TYR A 8 3.22 19.43 64.70
N ILE A 9 2.01 19.04 65.12
CA ILE A 9 1.19 18.06 64.40
C ILE A 9 0.72 18.65 63.07
N ALA A 10 0.25 19.90 63.08
CA ALA A 10 -0.14 20.61 61.86
C ALA A 10 1.02 20.75 60.86
N LEU A 11 2.23 21.08 61.34
CA LEU A 11 3.42 21.20 60.50
C LEU A 11 3.86 19.85 59.91
N ALA A 12 3.79 18.76 60.69
CA ALA A 12 4.10 17.42 60.20
C ALA A 12 3.12 16.95 59.12
N VAL A 13 1.82 17.22 59.29
CA VAL A 13 0.79 16.91 58.29
C VAL A 13 1.03 17.72 57.00
N LEU A 14 1.37 19.01 57.12
CA LEU A 14 1.65 19.88 55.97
C LEU A 14 2.86 19.39 55.14
N ILE A 15 3.93 18.94 55.82
CA ILE A 15 5.14 18.39 55.18
C ILE A 15 4.84 17.06 54.47
N ILE A 16 4.04 16.19 55.08
CA ILE A 16 3.59 14.93 54.48
C ILE A 16 2.72 15.19 53.23
N CYS A 17 1.83 16.18 53.29
CA CYS A 17 1.00 16.58 52.15
C CYS A 17 1.82 17.16 50.98
N MET A 18 2.91 17.90 51.24
CA MET A 18 3.77 18.42 50.17
C MET A 18 4.60 17.32 49.47
N GLY A 19 4.94 16.23 50.16
CA GLY A 19 5.68 15.10 49.57
C GLY A 19 4.87 14.30 48.54
N GLY A 20 3.54 14.21 48.70
CA GLY A 20 2.67 13.39 47.86
C GLY A 20 2.41 13.93 46.44
N ILE A 21 2.57 15.24 46.21
CA ILE A 21 2.19 15.90 44.96
C ILE A 21 3.20 15.62 43.82
N THR A 22 4.44 15.22 44.15
CA THR A 22 5.50 14.98 43.16
C THR A 22 5.53 13.54 42.62
N SER A 23 4.80 12.61 43.25
CA SER A 23 4.77 11.19 42.86
C SER A 23 3.68 10.89 41.81
N CYS A 24 2.51 11.53 41.92
CA CYS A 24 1.34 11.23 41.09
C CYS A 24 1.44 11.65 39.60
N LYS A 25 2.52 12.33 39.18
CA LYS A 25 2.74 12.71 37.78
C LYS A 25 3.92 11.99 37.11
N LYS A 26 4.67 11.20 37.86
CA LYS A 26 5.78 10.43 37.27
C LYS A 26 5.18 9.25 36.49
N ASN A 27 5.53 9.14 35.22
CA ASN A 27 5.25 7.97 34.38
C ASN A 27 3.77 7.71 34.01
N PHE A 28 2.86 8.67 34.16
CA PHE A 28 1.45 8.48 33.78
C PHE A 28 1.27 8.19 32.28
N GLY A 29 2.10 8.82 31.43
CA GLY A 29 2.13 8.55 29.99
C GLY A 29 2.59 7.13 29.68
N THR A 30 3.66 6.63 30.32
CA THR A 30 4.20 5.29 30.04
C THR A 30 3.36 4.16 30.63
N ILE A 31 2.68 4.39 31.77
CA ILE A 31 1.79 3.41 32.40
C ILE A 31 0.49 3.23 31.61
N ASN A 32 0.01 4.27 30.92
CA ASN A 32 -1.26 4.26 30.19
C ASN A 32 -1.10 4.22 28.65
N THR A 33 0.12 4.14 28.15
CA THR A 33 0.34 3.85 26.72
C THR A 33 0.35 2.34 26.55
N ASN A 34 -0.68 1.79 25.93
CA ASN A 34 -0.72 0.37 25.60
C ASN A 34 0.43 0.05 24.63
N PRO A 35 1.40 -0.80 25.01
CA PRO A 35 2.55 -1.11 24.17
C PRO A 35 2.17 -1.87 22.89
N SER A 36 0.95 -2.42 22.80
CA SER A 36 0.40 -3.02 21.58
C SER A 36 -0.14 -1.99 20.58
N VAL A 37 -0.30 -0.72 20.97
CA VAL A 37 -0.75 0.34 20.07
C VAL A 37 0.47 0.92 19.37
N ILE A 38 0.66 0.49 18.13
CA ILE A 38 1.67 1.06 17.24
C ILE A 38 1.21 2.45 16.81
N THR A 39 1.85 3.49 17.33
CA THR A 39 1.53 4.89 16.99
C THR A 39 2.24 5.36 15.73
N THR A 40 3.40 4.79 15.42
CA THR A 40 4.18 5.04 14.20
C THR A 40 4.61 3.69 13.59
N PRO A 41 3.86 3.16 12.60
CA PRO A 41 4.23 1.90 11.97
C PRO A 41 5.50 2.04 11.13
N ASP A 42 6.32 0.98 11.08
CA ASP A 42 7.51 0.93 10.23
C ASP A 42 7.10 0.83 8.76
N VAL A 43 7.52 1.82 7.95
CA VAL A 43 7.23 1.87 6.51
C VAL A 43 7.73 0.62 5.76
N ARG A 44 8.80 -0.03 6.24
CA ARG A 44 9.31 -1.27 5.64
C ARG A 44 8.35 -2.42 5.84
N PHE A 45 7.83 -2.57 7.06
CA PHE A 45 6.84 -3.59 7.38
C PHE A 45 5.53 -3.37 6.61
N LEU A 46 5.06 -2.12 6.52
CA LEU A 46 3.89 -1.78 5.72
C LEU A 46 4.05 -2.15 4.24
N PHE A 47 5.25 -1.94 3.70
CA PHE A 47 5.55 -2.28 2.30
C PHE A 47 5.56 -3.79 2.09
N THR A 48 6.31 -4.54 2.91
CA THR A 48 6.33 -6.02 2.89
C THR A 48 4.92 -6.61 3.00
N TYR A 49 4.12 -6.10 3.93
CA TYR A 49 2.75 -6.58 4.11
C TYR A 49 1.89 -6.27 2.89
N SER A 50 2.01 -5.07 2.31
CA SER A 50 1.27 -4.72 1.08
C SER A 50 1.63 -5.65 -0.08
N GLU A 51 2.92 -5.95 -0.24
CA GLU A 51 3.44 -6.87 -1.26
C GLU A 51 2.95 -8.30 -1.06
N ASP A 52 3.00 -8.81 0.17
CA ASP A 52 2.48 -10.15 0.50
C ASP A 52 0.98 -10.28 0.16
N GLN A 53 0.23 -9.20 0.35
CA GLN A 53 -1.20 -9.15 0.03
C GLN A 53 -1.50 -9.00 -1.47
N LEU A 54 -0.51 -8.71 -2.33
CA LEU A 54 -0.68 -8.81 -3.80
C LEU A 54 -0.88 -10.27 -4.23
N ALA A 55 -0.30 -11.20 -3.47
CA ALA A 55 -0.52 -12.63 -3.63
C ALA A 55 -1.87 -13.06 -3.04
N THR A 56 -2.97 -12.39 -3.44
CA THR A 56 -4.35 -12.90 -3.27
C THR A 56 -4.56 -14.26 -3.95
N TYR A 57 -3.56 -14.68 -4.73
CA TYR A 57 -3.39 -15.92 -5.46
C TYR A 57 -3.17 -17.17 -4.57
N GLN A 58 -3.73 -17.23 -3.35
CA GLN A 58 -3.75 -18.49 -2.57
C GLN A 58 -4.81 -19.46 -3.12
N GLY A 59 -4.77 -19.72 -4.43
CA GLY A 59 -5.72 -20.59 -5.14
C GLY A 59 -7.14 -20.03 -5.27
N THR A 60 -7.58 -19.11 -4.43
CA THR A 60 -9.00 -18.66 -4.37
C THR A 60 -9.47 -18.01 -5.69
N GLU A 61 -8.70 -17.10 -6.27
CA GLU A 61 -9.03 -16.49 -7.59
C GLU A 61 -9.02 -17.55 -8.71
N TRP A 62 -8.03 -18.45 -8.71
CA TRP A 62 -7.95 -19.54 -9.68
C TRP A 62 -9.11 -20.55 -9.52
N VAL A 63 -9.46 -20.91 -8.28
CA VAL A 63 -10.55 -21.83 -7.94
C VAL A 63 -11.90 -21.21 -8.27
N TRP A 64 -12.14 -19.95 -7.92
CA TRP A 64 -13.48 -19.37 -8.04
C TRP A 64 -13.70 -18.61 -9.34
N GLU A 65 -12.70 -17.88 -9.86
CA GLU A 65 -12.88 -17.07 -11.07
C GLU A 65 -12.48 -17.84 -12.34
N SER A 66 -11.33 -18.55 -12.32
CA SER A 66 -10.94 -19.37 -13.47
C SER A 66 -11.81 -20.62 -13.62
N MET A 67 -12.16 -21.33 -12.53
CA MET A 67 -13.03 -22.51 -12.66
C MET A 67 -14.49 -22.15 -12.95
N GLU A 68 -15.01 -21.02 -12.46
CA GLU A 68 -16.38 -20.63 -12.82
C GLU A 68 -16.52 -20.50 -14.34
N GLN A 69 -15.61 -19.79 -14.99
CA GLN A 69 -15.67 -19.63 -16.45
C GLN A 69 -15.26 -20.93 -17.16
N LEU A 70 -14.13 -21.54 -16.79
CA LEU A 70 -13.61 -22.74 -17.48
C LEU A 70 -14.54 -23.96 -17.34
N TRP A 71 -15.09 -24.24 -16.16
CA TRP A 71 -15.96 -25.40 -15.96
C TRP A 71 -17.34 -25.21 -16.58
N ARG A 72 -17.81 -23.96 -16.74
CA ARG A 72 -19.01 -23.66 -17.52
C ARG A 72 -18.78 -23.87 -19.01
N PHE A 73 -17.70 -23.33 -19.58
CA PHE A 73 -17.38 -23.52 -21.01
C PHE A 73 -17.13 -24.99 -21.36
N THR A 74 -16.62 -25.78 -20.41
CA THR A 74 -16.40 -27.22 -20.57
C THR A 74 -17.56 -28.09 -20.05
N GLN A 75 -18.69 -27.48 -19.62
CA GLN A 75 -19.90 -28.16 -19.11
C GLN A 75 -19.66 -29.13 -17.93
N HIS A 76 -18.59 -28.94 -17.15
CA HIS A 76 -18.27 -29.78 -15.99
C HIS A 76 -19.14 -29.46 -14.76
N ILE A 77 -19.85 -28.32 -14.75
CA ILE A 77 -20.83 -27.94 -13.73
C ILE A 77 -22.15 -27.49 -14.35
N THR A 78 -23.26 -27.81 -13.68
CA THR A 78 -24.64 -27.47 -14.10
C THR A 78 -25.27 -26.36 -13.25
N SER A 79 -24.49 -25.71 -12.37
CA SER A 79 -25.01 -24.72 -11.43
C SER A 79 -25.41 -23.41 -12.10
N ASP A 80 -26.41 -22.75 -11.51
CA ASP A 80 -27.05 -21.53 -12.01
C ASP A 80 -26.04 -20.38 -12.26
N PRO A 81 -26.19 -19.58 -13.33
CA PRO A 81 -25.35 -18.41 -13.61
C PRO A 81 -25.33 -17.31 -12.53
N TYR A 82 -26.23 -17.33 -11.54
CA TYR A 82 -26.36 -16.23 -10.56
C TYR A 82 -25.87 -16.52 -9.13
N GLU A 83 -25.36 -17.71 -8.83
CA GLU A 83 -24.72 -17.97 -7.54
C GLU A 83 -23.25 -17.52 -7.55
N ILE A 84 -23.04 -16.21 -7.70
CA ILE A 84 -21.74 -15.59 -7.41
C ILE A 84 -21.52 -15.77 -5.90
N SER A 85 -20.61 -16.68 -5.53
CA SER A 85 -20.24 -16.85 -4.13
C SER A 85 -19.61 -15.56 -3.59
N ASN A 86 -19.68 -15.35 -2.27
CA ASN A 86 -18.95 -14.25 -1.61
C ASN A 86 -17.41 -14.31 -1.78
N ASN A 87 -16.89 -15.37 -2.41
CA ASN A 87 -15.45 -15.57 -2.65
C ASN A 87 -14.98 -14.97 -3.99
N VAL A 88 -15.89 -14.42 -4.80
CA VAL A 88 -15.53 -13.70 -6.04
C VAL A 88 -15.07 -12.28 -5.67
N ASN A 89 -14.03 -11.77 -6.34
CA ASN A 89 -13.53 -10.41 -6.16
C ASN A 89 -12.82 -10.10 -4.81
N THR A 90 -12.15 -11.08 -4.21
CA THR A 90 -11.32 -10.87 -3.00
C THR A 90 -10.26 -9.77 -3.14
N ARG A 91 -9.81 -9.51 -4.38
CA ARG A 91 -8.92 -8.41 -4.77
C ARG A 91 -9.41 -7.02 -4.31
N TYR A 92 -10.73 -6.79 -4.28
CA TYR A 92 -11.31 -5.51 -3.86
C TYR A 92 -11.07 -5.29 -2.37
N ASN A 93 -11.37 -6.29 -1.55
CA ASN A 93 -11.13 -6.23 -0.11
C ASN A 93 -9.63 -6.06 0.17
N ALA A 94 -8.77 -6.89 -0.42
CA ALA A 94 -7.32 -6.77 -0.24
C ALA A 94 -6.79 -5.37 -0.60
N PHE A 95 -7.30 -4.77 -1.67
CA PHE A 95 -6.92 -3.42 -2.08
C PHE A 95 -7.26 -2.38 -1.02
N TYR A 96 -8.52 -2.32 -0.55
CA TYR A 96 -8.97 -1.29 0.38
C TYR A 96 -8.65 -1.55 1.85
N THR A 97 -8.40 -2.79 2.27
CA THR A 97 -8.13 -3.09 3.68
C THR A 97 -6.64 -3.24 4.00
N SER A 98 -5.84 -3.65 3.01
CA SER A 98 -4.48 -4.15 3.27
C SER A 98 -3.41 -3.47 2.42
N ILE A 99 -3.72 -3.10 1.18
CA ILE A 99 -2.72 -2.56 0.25
C ILE A 99 -2.76 -1.03 0.25
N LEU A 100 -3.87 -0.44 -0.22
CA LEU A 100 -4.01 1.00 -0.39
C LEU A 100 -3.79 1.81 0.91
N PRO A 101 -4.37 1.42 2.08
CA PRO A 101 -4.13 2.14 3.33
C PRO A 101 -2.66 2.18 3.73
N ASN A 102 -1.94 1.07 3.53
CA ASN A 102 -0.53 0.95 3.89
C ASN A 102 0.35 1.78 2.95
N LEU A 103 0.11 1.71 1.64
CA LEU A 103 0.83 2.52 0.64
C LEU A 103 0.57 4.02 0.85
N PHE A 104 -0.65 4.41 1.22
CA PHE A 104 -0.97 5.78 1.63
C PHE A 104 -0.20 6.19 2.89
N GLU A 105 -0.20 5.35 3.92
CA GLU A 105 0.49 5.66 5.18
C GLU A 105 2.01 5.76 5.02
N ILE A 106 2.63 4.92 4.18
CA ILE A 106 4.06 5.03 3.84
C ILE A 106 4.38 6.41 3.27
N ARG A 107 3.63 6.85 2.24
CA ARG A 107 3.84 8.16 1.61
C ARG A 107 3.63 9.30 2.59
N ARG A 108 2.61 9.20 3.46
CA ARG A 108 2.33 10.19 4.51
C ARG A 108 3.44 10.25 5.56
N GLN A 109 3.97 9.12 5.99
CA GLN A 109 5.08 9.13 6.94
C GLN A 109 6.35 9.70 6.34
N ILE A 110 6.67 9.31 5.09
CA ILE A 110 7.81 9.86 4.36
C ILE A 110 7.67 11.38 4.22
N SER A 111 6.50 11.90 3.86
CA SER A 111 6.30 13.35 3.69
C SER A 111 6.47 14.16 4.97
N ASN A 112 6.29 13.52 6.13
CA ASN A 112 6.46 14.12 7.46
C ASN A 112 7.89 14.00 8.02
N LYS A 113 8.80 13.29 7.35
CA LYS A 113 10.20 13.17 7.76
C LYS A 113 10.97 14.47 7.49
N SER A 114 11.89 14.80 8.39
CA SER A 114 12.82 15.93 8.18
C SER A 114 13.81 15.68 7.04
N ASP A 115 14.13 14.42 6.77
CA ASP A 115 15.03 13.94 5.73
C ASP A 115 14.28 13.23 4.57
N LYS A 116 13.05 13.66 4.29
CA LYS A 116 12.16 13.06 3.28
C LYS A 116 12.78 12.89 1.89
N ASP A 117 13.73 13.75 1.52
CA ASP A 117 14.41 13.70 0.22
C ASP A 117 15.25 12.41 0.08
N ALA A 118 15.65 11.78 1.19
CA ALA A 118 16.31 10.48 1.18
C ALA A 118 15.34 9.30 0.93
N TYR A 119 14.03 9.52 0.85
CA TYR A 119 13.02 8.45 0.78
C TYR A 119 12.15 8.52 -0.48
N GLN A 120 12.53 9.33 -1.46
CA GLN A 120 11.72 9.59 -2.65
C GLN A 120 11.48 8.34 -3.49
N LYS A 121 12.50 7.49 -3.69
CA LYS A 121 12.35 6.22 -4.43
C LYS A 121 11.44 5.22 -3.72
N MET A 122 11.54 5.13 -2.39
CA MET A 122 10.63 4.32 -1.57
C MET A 122 9.18 4.77 -1.73
N ALA A 123 8.92 6.08 -1.75
CA ALA A 123 7.58 6.61 -1.99
C ALA A 123 7.10 6.36 -3.44
N ALA A 124 7.96 6.53 -4.44
CA ALA A 124 7.62 6.28 -5.84
C ALA A 124 7.19 4.84 -6.11
N ALA A 125 7.90 3.85 -5.54
CA ALA A 125 7.55 2.43 -5.67
C ALA A 125 6.13 2.11 -5.17
N THR A 126 5.63 2.83 -4.16
CA THR A 126 4.26 2.62 -3.66
C THR A 126 3.18 2.92 -4.72
N TYR A 127 3.42 3.89 -5.61
CA TYR A 127 2.47 4.19 -6.70
C TYR A 127 2.44 3.05 -7.73
N VAL A 128 3.58 2.45 -8.05
CA VAL A 128 3.65 1.32 -8.99
C VAL A 128 2.80 0.14 -8.48
N LEU A 129 2.94 -0.20 -7.19
CA LEU A 129 2.11 -1.23 -6.56
C LEU A 129 0.63 -0.87 -6.49
N GLN A 130 0.33 0.38 -6.14
CA GLN A 130 -1.05 0.85 -6.07
C GLN A 130 -1.76 0.74 -7.42
N VAL A 131 -1.09 1.17 -8.50
CA VAL A 131 -1.65 1.10 -9.85
C VAL A 131 -1.81 -0.35 -10.30
N LEU A 132 -0.81 -1.21 -10.05
CA LEU A 132 -0.89 -2.63 -10.40
C LEU A 132 -2.14 -3.30 -9.81
N GLN A 133 -2.41 -3.08 -8.52
CA GLN A 133 -3.59 -3.63 -7.87
C GLN A 133 -4.87 -2.88 -8.27
N GLY A 134 -4.81 -1.56 -8.44
CA GLY A 134 -5.94 -0.75 -8.90
C GLY A 134 -6.50 -1.22 -10.25
N ILE A 135 -5.62 -1.56 -11.20
CA ILE A 135 -6.02 -2.15 -12.49
C ILE A 135 -6.76 -3.48 -12.28
N LYS A 136 -6.22 -4.37 -11.43
CA LYS A 136 -6.86 -5.66 -11.13
C LYS A 136 -8.28 -5.50 -10.59
N VAL A 137 -8.50 -4.48 -9.74
CA VAL A 137 -9.81 -4.20 -9.15
C VAL A 137 -10.74 -3.56 -10.18
N THR A 138 -10.31 -2.54 -10.93
CA THR A 138 -11.17 -1.89 -11.93
C THR A 138 -11.59 -2.84 -13.04
N ASP A 139 -10.71 -3.76 -13.47
CA ASP A 139 -11.04 -4.70 -14.55
C ASP A 139 -12.26 -5.58 -14.19
N MET A 140 -12.48 -5.82 -12.90
CA MET A 140 -13.64 -6.56 -12.38
C MET A 140 -14.82 -5.64 -12.02
N ASN A 141 -14.55 -4.44 -11.50
CA ASN A 141 -15.56 -3.59 -10.87
C ASN A 141 -15.98 -2.36 -11.69
N GLY A 142 -15.26 -2.01 -12.75
CA GLY A 142 -15.40 -0.75 -13.45
C GLY A 142 -14.91 0.41 -12.58
N SER A 143 -15.69 1.49 -12.49
CA SER A 143 -15.37 2.67 -11.68
C SER A 143 -15.15 2.30 -10.20
N ILE A 144 -14.14 2.89 -9.56
CA ILE A 144 -13.79 2.63 -8.16
C ILE A 144 -13.35 3.90 -7.42
N PRO A 145 -13.50 3.99 -6.09
CA PRO A 145 -12.88 5.07 -5.31
C PRO A 145 -11.35 4.97 -5.35
N TYR A 146 -10.64 5.97 -5.88
CA TYR A 146 -9.18 5.93 -5.96
C TYR A 146 -8.54 7.25 -5.53
N THR A 147 -8.88 8.35 -6.21
CA THR A 147 -8.27 9.68 -6.01
C THR A 147 -8.63 10.29 -4.65
N GLN A 148 -9.81 9.95 -4.13
CA GLN A 148 -10.30 10.39 -2.82
C GLN A 148 -10.26 9.30 -1.74
N ALA A 149 -9.76 8.11 -2.06
CA ALA A 149 -9.66 7.01 -1.11
C ALA A 149 -8.65 7.32 0.03
N GLU A 150 -8.78 6.63 1.16
CA GLU A 150 -7.94 6.77 2.36
C GLU A 150 -7.96 8.15 3.05
N GLN A 151 -8.91 9.02 2.68
CA GLN A 151 -9.01 10.38 3.22
C GLN A 151 -9.80 10.47 4.53
N GLY A 152 -10.53 9.42 4.94
CA GLY A 152 -11.43 9.46 6.11
C GLY A 152 -10.73 9.81 7.43
N ARG A 153 -9.51 9.30 7.66
CA ARG A 153 -8.74 9.59 8.88
C ARG A 153 -8.19 11.02 8.93
N TYR A 154 -7.97 11.64 7.77
CA TYR A 154 -7.15 12.86 7.65
C TYR A 154 -7.95 14.10 7.30
N SER A 155 -9.00 13.96 6.48
CA SER A 155 -9.87 15.06 6.08
C SER A 155 -11.35 14.82 6.41
N GLY A 156 -11.69 13.66 7.01
CA GLY A 156 -13.07 13.32 7.35
C GLY A 156 -13.93 12.94 6.14
N ASN A 157 -13.33 12.70 4.97
CA ASN A 157 -14.05 12.20 3.80
C ASN A 157 -14.29 10.68 3.93
N TYR A 158 -15.49 10.31 4.42
CA TYR A 158 -15.92 8.91 4.57
C TYR A 158 -16.73 8.40 3.37
N SER A 159 -16.89 9.21 2.33
CA SER A 159 -17.70 8.87 1.14
C SER A 159 -16.96 9.29 -0.12
N PRO A 160 -15.80 8.66 -0.41
CA PRO A 160 -15.02 9.00 -1.59
C PRO A 160 -15.84 8.75 -2.86
N VAL A 161 -15.72 9.67 -3.82
CA VAL A 161 -16.36 9.49 -5.13
C VAL A 161 -15.74 8.31 -5.88
N TYR A 162 -16.53 7.73 -6.79
CA TYR A 162 -16.04 6.72 -7.71
C TYR A 162 -15.42 7.43 -8.90
N ASP A 163 -14.13 7.21 -9.11
CA ASP A 163 -13.44 7.66 -10.32
C ASP A 163 -13.82 6.71 -11.47
N THR A 164 -14.12 7.27 -12.64
CA THR A 164 -14.47 6.44 -13.79
C THR A 164 -13.25 5.65 -14.25
N GLN A 165 -13.45 4.42 -14.75
CA GLN A 165 -12.34 3.61 -15.26
C GLN A 165 -11.50 4.34 -16.33
N GLN A 166 -12.16 5.12 -17.20
CA GLN A 166 -11.46 5.96 -18.17
C GLN A 166 -10.56 7.01 -17.51
N MET A 167 -11.05 7.72 -16.48
CA MET A 167 -10.25 8.71 -15.73
C MET A 167 -9.10 8.04 -14.97
N LEU A 168 -9.30 6.81 -14.50
CA LEU A 168 -8.28 6.04 -13.80
C LEU A 168 -7.10 5.70 -14.71
N PHE A 169 -7.31 5.33 -15.97
CA PHE A 169 -6.19 5.08 -16.89
C PHE A 169 -5.29 6.32 -17.05
N ASP A 170 -5.87 7.51 -17.12
CA ASP A 170 -5.11 8.76 -17.24
C ASP A 170 -4.37 9.09 -15.95
N THR A 171 -5.03 8.89 -14.82
CA THR A 171 -4.45 9.06 -13.49
C THR A 171 -3.26 8.13 -13.31
N TRP A 172 -3.40 6.86 -13.67
CA TRP A 172 -2.37 5.84 -13.53
C TRP A 172 -1.20 6.04 -14.47
N LEU A 173 -1.43 6.42 -15.72
CA LEU A 173 -0.33 6.76 -16.64
C LEU A 173 0.50 7.92 -16.07
N LYS A 174 -0.15 8.93 -15.49
CA LYS A 174 0.54 10.04 -14.82
C LYS A 174 1.32 9.55 -13.59
N GLU A 175 0.70 8.79 -12.70
CA GLU A 175 1.35 8.27 -11.49
C GLU A 175 2.56 7.37 -11.82
N LEU A 176 2.46 6.54 -12.85
CA LEU A 176 3.56 5.70 -13.31
C LEU A 176 4.68 6.55 -13.91
N ASN A 177 4.37 7.58 -14.71
CA ASN A 177 5.38 8.48 -15.29
C ASN A 177 6.12 9.28 -14.22
N ASP A 178 5.41 9.78 -13.22
CA ASP A 178 6.00 10.48 -12.08
C ASP A 178 6.88 9.51 -11.27
N ALA A 179 6.43 8.27 -11.05
CA ALA A 179 7.20 7.24 -10.36
C ALA A 179 8.48 6.87 -11.11
N ILE A 180 8.41 6.61 -12.42
CA ILE A 180 9.57 6.32 -13.28
C ILE A 180 10.57 7.48 -13.19
N SER A 181 10.11 8.72 -13.37
CA SER A 181 10.95 9.91 -13.30
C SER A 181 11.73 10.03 -11.98
N VAL A 182 11.15 9.58 -10.86
CA VAL A 182 11.84 9.57 -9.55
C VAL A 182 12.78 8.38 -9.41
N LEU A 183 12.35 7.19 -9.84
CA LEU A 183 13.12 5.96 -9.71
C LEU A 183 14.41 5.99 -10.57
N GLU A 184 14.35 6.60 -11.75
CA GLU A 184 15.48 6.77 -12.67
C GLU A 184 16.42 7.92 -12.30
N ASN A 185 15.97 8.85 -11.44
CA ASN A 185 16.73 10.07 -11.16
C ASN A 185 17.96 9.78 -10.29
N ASN A 186 19.11 9.70 -10.96
CA ASN A 186 20.43 9.51 -10.33
C ASN A 186 21.01 10.79 -9.71
N SER A 187 20.33 11.94 -9.87
CA SER A 187 20.73 13.21 -9.25
C SER A 187 20.12 13.41 -7.85
N LEU A 188 19.23 12.51 -7.42
CA LEU A 188 18.68 12.51 -6.07
C LEU A 188 19.80 12.29 -5.03
N PRO A 189 19.65 12.79 -3.79
CA PRO A 189 20.58 12.47 -2.71
C PRO A 189 20.56 10.96 -2.44
N ALA A 190 21.51 10.48 -1.61
CA ALA A 190 21.56 9.07 -1.23
C ALA A 190 20.18 8.59 -0.74
N GLN A 191 19.60 7.63 -1.47
CA GLN A 191 18.26 7.12 -1.21
C GLN A 191 18.31 5.96 -0.22
N GLN A 192 17.35 5.95 0.69
CA GLN A 192 17.02 4.83 1.54
C GLN A 192 16.35 3.73 0.72
N SER A 193 16.40 2.52 1.26
CA SER A 193 15.92 1.30 0.63
C SER A 193 15.06 0.49 1.60
N TYR A 194 14.10 -0.25 1.05
CA TYR A 194 13.37 -1.29 1.77
C TYR A 194 14.26 -2.50 2.04
N GLY A 195 15.30 -2.74 1.23
CA GLY A 195 16.18 -3.89 1.34
C GLY A 195 15.37 -5.18 1.23
N SER A 196 15.58 -6.14 2.14
CA SER A 196 14.82 -7.39 2.19
C SER A 196 13.34 -7.23 2.54
N SER A 197 12.89 -6.03 2.89
CA SER A 197 11.46 -5.74 3.09
C SER A 197 10.72 -5.42 1.79
N ASP A 198 11.43 -5.20 0.68
CA ASP A 198 10.87 -5.35 -0.65
C ASP A 198 11.14 -6.79 -1.08
N ILE A 199 10.08 -7.61 -1.07
CA ILE A 199 10.17 -9.06 -1.24
C ILE A 199 10.24 -9.49 -2.70
N TYR A 200 10.03 -8.56 -3.64
CA TYR A 200 10.08 -8.83 -5.08
C TYR A 200 11.40 -8.42 -5.70
N TYR A 201 11.87 -7.21 -5.42
CA TYR A 201 13.02 -6.61 -6.09
C TYR A 201 14.12 -6.16 -5.14
N GLY A 202 13.94 -6.26 -3.83
CA GLY A 202 14.98 -5.88 -2.87
C GLY A 202 15.40 -4.41 -2.99
N SER A 203 14.50 -3.55 -3.47
CA SER A 203 14.73 -2.15 -3.87
C SER A 203 15.67 -1.96 -5.06
N ASP A 204 15.73 -2.92 -5.98
CA ASP A 204 16.26 -2.68 -7.32
C ASP A 204 15.29 -1.78 -8.09
N TRP A 205 15.58 -0.48 -8.05
CA TRP A 205 14.75 0.54 -8.69
C TRP A 205 14.68 0.40 -10.21
N THR A 206 15.65 -0.26 -10.84
CA THR A 206 15.62 -0.55 -12.28
C THR A 206 14.47 -1.52 -12.58
N LYS A 207 14.34 -2.59 -11.78
CA LYS A 207 13.24 -3.56 -11.93
C LYS A 207 11.88 -2.93 -11.64
N TRP A 208 11.81 -1.99 -10.68
CA TRP A 208 10.59 -1.20 -10.46
C TRP A 208 10.20 -0.33 -11.66
N VAL A 209 11.18 0.27 -12.36
CA VAL A 209 10.92 1.01 -13.61
C VAL A 209 10.44 0.07 -14.71
N MET A 210 11.08 -1.11 -14.87
CA MET A 210 10.64 -2.12 -15.83
C MET A 210 9.19 -2.55 -15.58
N LEU A 211 8.82 -2.77 -14.31
CA LEU A 211 7.45 -3.07 -13.92
C LEU A 211 6.49 -1.91 -14.27
N ALA A 212 6.84 -0.67 -13.92
CA ALA A 212 6.02 0.50 -14.23
C ALA A 212 5.78 0.66 -15.73
N ASN A 213 6.82 0.53 -16.55
CA ASN A 213 6.72 0.54 -18.02
C ASN A 213 5.87 -0.62 -18.55
N THR A 214 5.96 -1.80 -17.94
CA THR A 214 5.12 -2.95 -18.29
C THR A 214 3.65 -2.69 -17.96
N ILE A 215 3.36 -2.05 -16.83
CA ILE A 215 1.99 -1.67 -16.46
C ILE A 215 1.45 -0.63 -17.46
N LYS A 216 2.26 0.34 -17.91
CA LYS A 216 1.87 1.28 -18.98
C LYS A 216 1.47 0.55 -20.26
N LEU A 217 2.22 -0.47 -20.68
CA LEU A 217 1.85 -1.31 -21.84
C LEU A 217 0.53 -2.07 -21.60
N ARG A 218 0.30 -2.58 -20.38
CA ARG A 218 -0.99 -3.22 -20.03
C ARG A 218 -2.17 -2.23 -20.10
N ILE A 219 -1.96 -0.97 -19.74
CA ILE A 219 -2.97 0.09 -19.92
C ILE A 219 -3.17 0.38 -21.41
N ALA A 220 -2.08 0.50 -22.19
CA ALA A 220 -2.14 0.75 -23.63
C ALA A 220 -2.98 -0.32 -24.36
N GLU A 221 -2.81 -1.59 -24.01
CA GLU A 221 -3.59 -2.69 -24.60
C GLU A 221 -5.09 -2.58 -24.28
N ARG A 222 -5.45 -2.21 -23.04
CA ARG A 222 -6.86 -1.98 -22.66
C ARG A 222 -7.51 -0.85 -23.44
N LEU A 223 -6.70 0.13 -23.87
CA LEU A 223 -7.14 1.30 -24.61
C LEU A 223 -7.19 1.07 -26.13
N GLU A 224 -6.57 0.00 -26.67
CA GLU A 224 -6.35 -0.17 -28.11
C GLU A 224 -7.64 0.01 -28.93
N ASN A 225 -8.74 -0.63 -28.51
CA ASN A 225 -10.01 -0.55 -29.22
C ASN A 225 -10.74 0.79 -29.06
N GLN A 226 -10.44 1.56 -28.01
CA GLN A 226 -11.13 2.82 -27.70
C GLN A 226 -10.36 4.05 -28.20
N ASP A 227 -9.03 4.01 -28.10
CA ASP A 227 -8.13 5.09 -28.50
C ASP A 227 -6.80 4.54 -29.03
N PRO A 228 -6.76 4.06 -30.29
CA PRO A 228 -5.56 3.52 -30.91
C PRO A 228 -4.39 4.51 -30.94
N SER A 229 -4.69 5.82 -31.08
CA SER A 229 -3.65 6.85 -31.12
C SER A 229 -2.95 6.97 -29.77
N LYS A 230 -3.70 6.94 -28.67
CA LYS A 230 -3.14 6.95 -27.33
C LYS A 230 -2.36 5.68 -27.02
N THR A 231 -2.86 4.51 -27.44
CA THR A 231 -2.13 3.25 -27.34
C THR A 231 -0.77 3.34 -28.04
N GLN A 232 -0.72 3.85 -29.27
CA GLN A 232 0.54 4.05 -30.00
C GLN A 232 1.50 5.00 -29.26
N ASN A 233 0.99 6.10 -28.71
CA ASN A 233 1.81 7.06 -27.96
C ASN A 233 2.41 6.42 -26.70
N ILE A 234 1.62 5.68 -25.92
CA ILE A 234 2.10 4.99 -24.72
C ILE A 234 3.15 3.93 -25.07
N PHE A 235 2.90 3.15 -26.14
CA PHE A 235 3.86 2.16 -26.62
C PHE A 235 5.19 2.81 -27.02
N GLN A 236 5.14 3.90 -27.80
CA GLN A 236 6.34 4.61 -28.20
C GLN A 236 7.09 5.18 -26.99
N GLU A 237 6.38 5.79 -26.05
CA GLU A 237 6.96 6.32 -24.82
C GLU A 237 7.75 5.24 -24.07
N VAL A 238 7.12 4.07 -23.83
CA VAL A 238 7.76 2.93 -23.15
C VAL A 238 8.96 2.38 -23.93
N MET A 239 8.89 2.33 -25.26
CA MET A 239 9.99 1.80 -26.07
C MET A 239 11.14 2.80 -26.27
N THR A 240 10.93 4.09 -25.98
CA THR A 240 11.98 5.12 -25.98
C THR A 240 12.65 5.33 -24.63
N ASP A 241 12.03 4.85 -23.55
CA ASP A 241 12.61 4.79 -22.22
C ASP A 241 13.87 3.91 -22.24
N ALA A 242 14.95 4.37 -21.57
CA ALA A 242 16.25 3.71 -21.63
C ALA A 242 16.28 2.35 -20.90
N ILE A 243 15.43 2.18 -19.89
CA ILE A 243 15.27 0.94 -19.12
C ILE A 243 14.23 0.03 -19.82
N GLY A 244 13.15 0.61 -20.32
CA GLY A 244 12.09 -0.10 -21.05
C GLY A 244 11.22 -1.01 -20.15
N PRO A 245 10.39 -1.88 -20.75
CA PRO A 245 9.53 -2.81 -20.02
C PRO A 245 10.29 -4.08 -19.57
N ILE A 246 9.61 -4.96 -18.82
CA ILE A 246 10.13 -6.28 -18.46
C ILE A 246 10.45 -7.07 -19.74
N SER A 247 11.70 -7.52 -19.85
CA SER A 247 12.25 -8.17 -21.05
C SER A 247 12.91 -9.53 -20.79
N ASN A 248 12.97 -9.96 -19.52
CA ASN A 248 13.54 -11.23 -19.09
C ASN A 248 12.91 -11.70 -17.77
N ASP A 249 13.14 -12.96 -17.41
CA ASP A 249 12.51 -13.59 -16.25
C ASP A 249 12.98 -13.02 -14.90
N ASP A 250 14.23 -12.56 -14.81
CA ASP A 250 14.78 -11.97 -13.56
C ASP A 250 14.12 -10.64 -13.18
N ALA A 251 13.57 -9.92 -14.16
CA ALA A 251 12.82 -8.69 -13.94
C ALA A 251 11.33 -8.92 -13.66
N GLN A 252 10.83 -10.16 -13.77
CA GLN A 252 9.43 -10.46 -13.47
C GLN A 252 9.13 -10.28 -11.98
N LEU A 253 7.91 -9.86 -11.67
CA LEU A 253 7.41 -9.80 -10.31
C LEU A 253 7.21 -11.23 -9.78
N SER A 254 8.25 -11.82 -9.20
CA SER A 254 8.27 -13.21 -8.75
C SER A 254 8.27 -13.30 -7.23
N TYR A 255 7.25 -13.94 -6.65
CA TYR A 255 7.19 -14.19 -5.21
C TYR A 255 7.99 -15.44 -4.87
N SER A 256 9.16 -15.26 -4.27
CA SER A 256 10.04 -16.36 -3.87
C SER A 256 9.76 -16.81 -2.44
N SER A 257 8.62 -17.46 -2.19
CA SER A 257 8.41 -18.13 -0.89
C SER A 257 8.88 -19.58 -0.95
N VAL A 258 9.84 -19.92 -0.09
CA VAL A 258 10.40 -21.27 0.05
C VAL A 258 9.35 -22.29 0.52
N ASN A 259 8.24 -21.80 1.09
CA ASN A 259 7.14 -22.62 1.63
C ASN A 259 5.85 -22.49 0.81
N TYR A 260 5.88 -21.82 -0.35
CA TYR A 260 4.70 -21.75 -1.22
C TYR A 260 4.54 -23.09 -1.93
N LEU A 261 3.71 -23.96 -1.37
CA LEU A 261 3.13 -25.06 -2.11
C LEU A 261 1.93 -24.50 -2.87
N PRO A 262 1.89 -24.60 -4.21
CA PRO A 262 0.71 -24.19 -4.98
C PRO A 262 -0.51 -25.11 -4.76
N PHE A 263 -0.47 -25.99 -3.75
CA PHE A 263 -1.46 -27.00 -3.39
C PHE A 263 -1.54 -27.16 -1.87
#